data_AF-A0A1H1CVA2-F1
#
_entry.id   AF-A0A1H1CVA2-F1
#
_cell.length_a   1.000
_cell.length_b   1.000
_cell.length_c   1.000
_cell.angle_alpha   90.00
_cell.angle_beta   90.00
_cell.angle_gamma   90.00
#
_symmetry.space_group_name_H-M   'P 1'
#
loop_
_entity.id
_entity.type
_entity.pdbx_description
1 polymer ?
#
loop_
_entity_poly.entity_id
_entity_poly.type
_entity_poly.pdbx_seq_one_letter_code
_entity_poly.pdbx_strand_id
1 'polypeptide(L)' 'MEFTEENVPPETRAKIHSLMKARGWTFEEAVNEILLEAITSGATVFVGRRKAPVLTLVGLKRPSTG' A
#
# COMPACT_ATOMS: atom_id res chain seq x y z
N MET A 1 5.15 9.66 13.11
CA MET A 1 3.78 9.13 13.21
C MET A 1 3.88 7.99 14.20
N GLU A 2 3.32 8.14 15.39
CA GLU A 2 3.31 7.06 16.39
C GLU A 2 2.15 6.12 16.05
N PHE A 3 2.45 4.83 15.84
CA PHE A 3 1.41 3.82 15.70
C PHE A 3 0.91 3.44 17.09
N THR A 4 -0.38 3.60 17.33
CA THR A 4 -1.07 3.16 18.54
C THR A 4 -2.18 2.22 18.12
N GLU A 5 -2.62 1.29 18.98
CA GLU A 5 -3.70 0.36 18.61
C GLU A 5 -4.95 1.11 18.12
N GLU A 6 -5.19 2.29 18.66
CA GLU A 6 -6.37 3.11 18.41
C GLU A 6 -6.36 3.70 16.99
N ASN A 7 -5.18 3.96 16.43
CA ASN A 7 -5.00 4.55 15.11
C ASN A 7 -4.71 3.51 14.00
N VAL A 8 -4.63 2.23 14.36
CA VAL A 8 -4.46 1.12 13.42
C VAL A 8 -5.83 0.55 12.99
N PRO A 9 -6.06 0.33 11.68
CA PRO A 9 -7.30 -0.30 11.20
C PRO A 9 -7.59 -1.64 11.89
N PRO A 10 -8.87 -1.97 12.16
CA PRO A 10 -9.24 -3.19 12.90
C PRO A 10 -8.65 -4.48 12.30
N GLU A 11 -8.59 -4.58 10.98
CA GLU A 11 -7.99 -5.72 10.27
C GLU A 11 -6.48 -5.84 10.53
N THR A 12 -5.77 -4.73 10.50
CA THR A 12 -4.32 -4.67 10.76
C THR A 12 -4.02 -4.97 12.22
N ARG A 13 -4.86 -4.50 13.16
CA ARG A 13 -4.76 -4.87 14.58
C ARG A 13 -4.83 -6.38 14.79
N ALA A 14 -5.78 -7.06 14.16
CA ALA A 14 -5.89 -8.51 14.29
C ALA A 14 -4.62 -9.22 13.80
N LYS A 15 -4.02 -8.76 12.71
CA LYS A 15 -2.72 -9.27 12.21
C LYS A 15 -1.59 -9.00 13.20
N ILE A 16 -1.51 -7.81 13.79
CA ILE A 16 -0.54 -7.46 14.84
C ILE A 16 -0.66 -8.40 16.04
N HIS A 17 -1.86 -8.55 16.61
CA HIS A 17 -2.07 -9.43 17.76
C HIS A 17 -1.73 -10.89 17.45
N SER A 18 -2.00 -11.35 16.22
CA SER A 18 -1.60 -12.69 15.78
C SER A 18 -0.08 -12.85 15.76
N LEU A 19 0.67 -11.85 15.29
CA LEU A 19 2.13 -11.87 15.28
C LEU A 19 2.71 -11.84 16.70
N MET A 20 2.16 -10.98 17.57
CA MET A 20 2.53 -10.92 18.98
C MET A 20 2.32 -12.26 19.67
N LYS A 21 1.15 -12.89 19.48
CA LYS A 21 0.84 -14.20 20.06
C LYS A 21 1.72 -15.32 19.52
N ALA A 22 2.02 -15.33 18.23
CA ALA A 22 2.77 -16.40 17.59
C ALA A 22 4.28 -16.34 17.89
N ARG A 23 4.83 -15.13 18.01
CA ARG A 23 6.29 -14.91 18.13
C ARG A 23 6.74 -14.35 19.48
N GLY A 24 5.80 -14.04 20.39
CA GLY A 24 6.10 -13.40 21.67
C GLY A 24 6.57 -11.95 21.53
N TRP A 25 6.22 -11.32 20.41
CA TRP A 25 6.67 -9.98 20.06
C TRP A 25 5.89 -8.88 20.77
N THR A 26 6.55 -7.74 20.93
CA THR A 26 5.94 -6.47 21.29
C THR A 26 5.12 -5.90 20.14
N PHE A 27 4.24 -4.95 20.45
CA PHE A 27 3.44 -4.25 19.45
C PHE A 27 4.31 -3.58 18.38
N GLU A 28 5.41 -2.93 18.80
CA GLU A 28 6.33 -2.24 17.90
C GLU A 28 7.01 -3.19 16.92
N GLU A 29 7.50 -4.34 17.40
CA GLU A 29 8.10 -5.38 16.55
C GLU A 29 7.10 -5.92 15.52
N ALA A 30 5.87 -6.19 15.94
CA ALA A 30 4.82 -6.69 15.06
C ALA A 30 4.38 -5.65 14.02
N VAL A 31 4.29 -4.37 14.40
CA VAL A 31 4.01 -3.25 13.46
C VAL A 31 5.15 -3.10 12.45
N ASN A 32 6.39 -3.17 12.92
CA ASN A 32 7.56 -3.02 12.06
C ASN A 32 7.62 -4.10 10.98
N GLU A 33 7.28 -5.35 11.31
CA GLU A 33 7.19 -6.44 10.33
C GLU A 33 6.16 -6.13 9.23
N ILE A 34 4.95 -5.70 9.61
CA ILE A 34 3.89 -5.37 8.64
C ILE A 34 4.31 -4.18 7.77
N LEU A 35 4.97 -3.18 8.36
CA LEU A 35 5.48 -2.03 7.62
C LEU A 35 6.57 -2.44 6.63
N LEU A 36 7.49 -3.31 7.04
CA LEU A 36 8.56 -3.82 6.19
C LEU A 36 8.00 -4.63 5.01
N GLU A 37 7.00 -5.47 5.25
CA GLU A 37 6.25 -6.20 4.22
C GLU A 37 5.60 -5.23 3.21
N ALA A 38 4.97 -4.15 3.69
CA ALA A 38 4.35 -3.14 2.83
C ALA A 38 5.39 -2.38 1.98
N ILE A 39 6.54 -2.01 2.57
CA ILE A 39 7.62 -1.34 1.84
C ILE A 39 8.20 -2.25 0.76
N THR A 40 8.51 -3.50 1.10
CA THR A 40 9.12 -4.47 0.19
C THR A 40 8.17 -4.90 -0.94
N SER A 41 6.86 -4.93 -0.69
CA SER A 41 5.84 -5.15 -1.72
C SER A 41 5.59 -3.93 -2.62
N GLY A 42 6.28 -2.81 -2.37
CA GLY A 42 6.19 -1.61 -3.18
C GLY A 42 4.92 -0.79 -2.92
N ALA A 43 4.28 -0.92 -1.76
CA ALA A 43 3.10 -0.12 -1.41
C ALA A 43 3.36 1.39 -1.60
N THR A 44 4.57 1.87 -1.30
CA THR A 44 5.01 3.26 -1.50
C THR A 44 5.00 3.69 -2.97
N VAL A 45 5.25 2.77 -3.92
CA VAL A 45 5.17 3.02 -5.36
C VAL A 45 3.72 3.22 -5.82
N PHE A 46 2.76 2.56 -5.16
CA PHE A 46 1.34 2.70 -5.48
C PHE A 46 0.74 4.00 -4.94
N VAL A 47 1.09 4.44 -3.73
CA VAL A 47 0.58 5.71 -3.16
C VAL A 47 1.27 6.95 -3.72
N GLY A 48 2.54 6.86 -4.13
CA GLY A 48 3.31 8.01 -4.63
C GLY A 48 3.11 8.32 -6.12
N ARG A 49 2.52 7.40 -6.90
CA ARG A 49 2.24 7.66 -8.32
C ARG A 49 1.03 8.59 -8.46
N ARG A 50 1.31 9.88 -8.61
CA ARG A 50 0.35 10.85 -9.15
C ARG A 50 -0.06 10.34 -10.54
N LYS A 51 -1.21 9.68 -10.64
CA LYS A 51 -1.73 9.20 -11.93
C LYS A 51 -1.88 10.43 -12.82
N ALA A 52 -1.04 10.55 -13.84
CA ALA A 52 -1.26 11.53 -14.88
C ALA A 52 -2.65 11.23 -15.47
N PRO A 53 -3.53 12.23 -15.66
CA PRO A 53 -4.78 12.01 -16.35
C PRO A 53 -4.43 11.43 -17.73
N VAL A 54 -4.93 10.23 -18.01
CA VAL A 54 -4.75 9.61 -19.32
C VAL A 54 -5.48 10.50 -20.30
N LEU A 55 -4.72 11.29 -21.08
CA LEU A 55 -5.28 11.95 -22.25
C LEU A 55 -5.68 10.81 -23.19
N THR A 56 -6.98 10.66 -23.42
CA THR A 56 -7.53 9.72 -24.41
C THR A 56 -6.77 9.94 -25.71
N LEU A 57 -6.02 8.93 -26.17
CA LEU A 57 -5.40 8.93 -27.49
C LEU A 57 -6.54 8.95 -28.52
N VAL A 58 -6.96 10.15 -28.92
CA VAL A 58 -7.84 10.32 -30.07
C VAL A 58 -7.03 9.85 -31.27
N GLY A 59 -7.33 8.65 -31.77
CA GLY A 59 -6.69 8.12 -32.95
C GLY A 59 -6.83 9.14 -34.08
N LEU A 60 -5.70 9.70 -34.54
CA LEU A 60 -5.67 10.55 -35.72
C LEU A 60 -6.17 9.71 -36.89
N LYS A 61 -7.44 9.87 -37.23
CA LYS A 61 -8.04 9.29 -38.44
C LYS A 61 -7.33 9.93 -39.63
N ARG A 62 -6.30 9.27 -40.16
CA ARG A 62 -5.69 9.68 -41.43
C ARG A 62 -6.77 9.58 -42.51
N PRO A 63 -7.01 10.64 -43.31
CA PRO A 63 -7.84 10.47 -44.49
C PRO A 63 -7.13 9.48 -45.42
N SER A 64 -7.78 8.38 -45.74
CA SER A 64 -7.37 7.51 -46.83
C SER A 64 -7.56 8.28 -48.13
N THR A 65 -6.46 8.75 -48.73
CA THR A 65 -6.47 9.21 -50.11
C THR A 65 -6.78 7.99 -50.99
N GLY A 66 -7.89 8.07 -51.71
CA GLY A 66 -8.26 7.14 -52.77
C GLY A 66 -7.53 7.43 -54.07
#